data_AF-A0A5K1B2W0-F1
#
_entry.id   AF-A0A5K1B2W0-F1
#
_cell.length_a   1.000
_cell.length_b   1.000
_cell.length_c   1.000
_cell.angle_alpha   90.00
_cell.angle_beta   90.00
_cell.angle_gamma   90.00
#
_symmetry.space_group_name_H-M   'P 1'
#
loop_
_entity.id
_entity.type
_entity.pdbx_description
1 polymer ?
#
loop_
_entity_poly.entity_id
_entity_poly.type
_entity_poly.pdbx_seq_one_letter_code
_entity_poly.pdbx_strand_id
1 'polypeptide(L)' 'IFKKYIEIELQLGNFNRCRTLYEKYLEWAPANCYAWSKFAELERSLGETERARAIFELAIAQPALDMPELLWK' A
#
# COMPACT_ATOMS: atom_id res chain seq x y z
N ILE A 1 -8.12 10.67 5.49
CA ILE A 1 -7.02 11.28 6.27
C ILE A 1 -5.67 10.73 5.84
N PHE A 2 -5.43 9.41 5.94
CA PHE A 2 -4.16 8.78 5.52
C PHE A 2 -3.68 9.18 4.11
N LYS A 3 -4.56 9.14 3.10
CA LYS A 3 -4.20 9.51 1.71
C LYS A 3 -3.54 10.89 1.57
N LYS A 4 -4.17 11.93 2.16
CA LYS A 4 -3.68 13.32 2.10
C LYS A 4 -2.35 13.47 2.84
N TYR A 5 -2.18 12.76 3.95
CA TYR A 5 -0.95 12.85 4.74
C TYR A 5 0.22 12.13 4.06
N ILE A 6 -0.04 10.95 3.50
CA ILE A 6 0.93 10.22 2.67
C ILE A 6 1.36 11.05 1.46
N GLU A 7 0.42 11.72 0.79
CA GLU A 7 0.73 12.60 -0.35
C GLU A 7 1.68 13.73 0.03
N ILE A 8 1.48 14.36 1.20
CA ILE A 8 2.37 15.40 1.71
C ILE A 8 3.76 14.83 2.02
N GLU A 9 3.85 13.71 2.74
CA GLU A 9 5.14 13.08 3.08
C GLU A 9 5.88 12.59 1.82
N LEU A 10 5.15 12.17 0.77
CA LEU A 10 5.71 11.80 -0.53
C LEU A 10 6.33 13.02 -1.24
N GLN A 11 5.64 14.16 -1.24
CA GLN A 11 6.16 15.43 -1.78
C GLN A 11 7.42 15.90 -1.03
N LEU A 12 7.50 15.60 0.27
CA LEU A 12 8.67 15.89 1.10
C LEU A 12 9.81 14.86 0.93
N GLY A 13 9.61 13.78 0.17
CA GLY A 13 10.59 12.70 0.00
C GLY A 13 10.79 11.83 1.24
N ASN A 14 9.90 11.91 2.22
CA ASN A 14 9.99 11.17 3.49
C ASN A 14 9.44 9.74 3.34
N PHE A 15 10.06 8.94 2.48
CA PHE A 15 9.57 7.59 2.15
C PHE A 15 9.44 6.66 3.36
N ASN A 16 10.32 6.78 4.35
CA ASN A 16 10.22 6.02 5.59
C ASN A 16 8.94 6.34 6.37
N ARG A 17 8.49 7.59 6.38
CA ARG A 17 7.20 7.97 6.99
C ARG A 17 6.03 7.47 6.16
N CYS A 18 6.13 7.53 4.83
CA CYS A 18 5.10 6.99 3.94
C CYS A 18 4.86 5.49 4.22
N ARG A 19 5.92 4.70 4.42
CA ARG A 19 5.81 3.28 4.80
C ARG A 19 5.03 3.09 6.09
N THR A 20 5.44 3.75 7.17
CA THR A 20 4.74 3.66 8.47
C THR A 20 3.28 4.09 8.37
N LEU A 21 2.96 5.07 7.51
CA LEU A 21 1.59 5.50 7.28
C LEU A 21 0.77 4.46 6.51
N TYR A 22 1.35 3.82 5.50
CA TYR A 22 0.70 2.72 4.79
C TYR A 22 0.49 1.50 5.70
N GLU A 23 1.48 1.14 6.52
CA GLU A 23 1.35 0.06 7.51
C GLU A 23 0.18 0.34 8.47
N LYS A 24 0.12 1.53 9.08
CA LYS A 24 -1.00 1.92 9.96
C LYS A 24 -2.34 1.96 9.22
N TYR A 25 -2.33 2.35 7.95
CA TYR A 25 -3.56 2.37 7.15
C TYR A 25 -4.07 0.94 6.91
N LEU A 26 -3.16 -0.01 6.65
CA LEU A 26 -3.48 -1.42 6.46
C LEU A 26 -3.83 -2.13 7.78
N GLU A 27 -3.24 -1.73 8.91
CA GLU A 27 -3.66 -2.19 10.24
C GLU A 27 -5.12 -1.78 10.53
N TRP A 28 -5.51 -0.56 10.16
CA TRP A 28 -6.86 -0.06 10.40
C TRP A 28 -7.89 -0.60 9.40
N ALA A 29 -7.50 -0.78 8.13
CA ALA A 29 -8.37 -1.24 7.06
C ALA A 29 -7.66 -2.26 6.15
N PRO A 30 -7.44 -3.51 6.62
CA PRO A 30 -6.73 -4.54 5.86
C PRO A 30 -7.48 -5.00 4.61
N ALA A 31 -8.81 -4.82 4.56
CA ALA A 31 -9.63 -5.11 3.39
C ALA A 31 -9.48 -4.09 2.24
N ASN A 32 -8.79 -2.97 2.47
CA ASN A 32 -8.75 -1.87 1.51
C ASN A 32 -7.73 -2.11 0.38
N CYS A 33 -8.20 -2.65 -0.74
CA CYS A 33 -7.36 -2.93 -1.93
C CYS A 33 -6.60 -1.70 -2.43
N TYR A 34 -7.20 -0.51 -2.34
CA TYR A 34 -6.55 0.72 -2.79
C TYR A 34 -5.28 1.03 -1.98
N ALA A 35 -5.31 0.79 -0.67
CA ALA A 35 -4.16 1.01 0.20
C ALA A 35 -3.02 0.05 -0.16
N TRP A 36 -3.32 -1.24 -0.36
CA TRP A 36 -2.35 -2.25 -0.81
C TRP A 36 -1.71 -1.89 -2.15
N SER A 37 -2.52 -1.58 -3.17
CA SER A 37 -2.01 -1.22 -4.50
C SER A 37 -1.12 0.02 -4.46
N LYS A 38 -1.52 1.05 -3.69
CA LYS A 38 -0.71 2.27 -3.56
C LYS A 38 0.57 2.06 -2.76
N PHE A 39 0.55 1.19 -1.76
CA PHE A 39 1.76 0.86 -1.02
C PHE A 39 2.78 0.11 -1.88
N ALA A 40 2.32 -0.87 -2.67
CA ALA A 40 3.19 -1.58 -3.59
C ALA A 40 3.69 -0.68 -4.74
N GLU A 41 2.87 0.26 -5.24
CA GLU A 41 3.29 1.26 -6.22
C GLU A 41 4.39 2.19 -5.69
N LEU A 42 4.32 2.56 -4.41
CA LEU A 42 5.38 3.32 -3.73
C LEU A 42 6.70 2.54 -3.72
N GLU A 43 6.71 1.29 -3.27
CA GLU A 43 7.96 0.51 -3.25
C GLU A 43 8.50 0.29 -4.68
N ARG A 44 7.62 0.09 -5.66
CA ARG A 44 8.03 -0.02 -7.06
C ARG A 44 8.65 1.28 -7.59
N SER A 45 8.14 2.45 -7.21
CA SER A 45 8.71 3.74 -7.64
C SER A 45 10.08 4.02 -7.00
N LEU A 46 10.36 3.40 -5.85
CA LEU A 46 11.67 3.42 -5.19
C LEU A 46 12.65 2.37 -5.76
N GLY A 47 12.22 1.53 -6.71
CA GLY A 47 13.02 0.43 -7.26
C GLY A 47 13.04 -0.82 -6.38
N GLU A 48 12.29 -0.83 -5.27
CA GLU A 48 12.21 -1.91 -4.29
C GLU A 48 11.17 -2.97 -4.74
N THR A 49 11.44 -3.61 -5.88
CA THR A 49 10.49 -4.55 -6.51
C THR A 49 10.20 -5.79 -5.67
N GLU A 50 11.18 -6.29 -4.93
CA GLU A 50 11.01 -7.42 -4.01
C GLU A 50 10.05 -7.07 -2.87
N ARG A 51 10.16 -5.87 -2.31
CA ARG A 51 9.23 -5.37 -1.28
C ARG A 51 7.83 -5.16 -1.83
N ALA A 52 7.71 -4.58 -3.03
CA ALA A 52 6.42 -4.43 -3.69
C ALA A 52 5.73 -5.79 -3.88
N ARG A 53 6.48 -6.83 -4.26
CA ARG A 53 5.97 -8.19 -4.38
C ARG A 53 5.51 -8.75 -3.03
N ALA A 54 6.30 -8.62 -1.98
CA ALA A 54 5.93 -9.06 -0.64
C ALA A 54 4.62 -8.38 -0.17
N ILE A 55 4.44 -7.10 -0.46
CA ILE A 55 3.20 -6.37 -0.15
C ILE A 55 2.00 -6.96 -0.92
N PHE A 56 2.15 -7.29 -2.20
CA PHE A 56 1.08 -7.96 -2.96
C PHE A 56 0.78 -9.37 -2.44
N GLU A 57 1.80 -10.14 -2.05
CA GLU A 57 1.61 -11.46 -1.46
C GLU A 57 0.87 -11.39 -0.12
N LEU A 58 1.22 -10.41 0.73
CA LEU A 58 0.49 -10.12 1.97
C LEU A 58 -0.94 -9.68 1.71
N ALA A 59 -1.17 -8.87 0.67
CA ALA A 59 -2.50 -8.48 0.26
C ALA A 59 -3.32 -9.73 -0.11
N ILE A 60 -2.84 -10.56 -1.04
CA ILE A 60 -3.54 -11.78 -1.50
C ILE A 60 -3.84 -12.75 -0.33
N ALA A 61 -2.98 -12.81 0.68
CA ALA A 61 -3.19 -13.62 1.86
C ALA A 61 -4.32 -13.09 2.79
N GLN A 62 -4.78 -11.85 2.62
CA GLN A 62 -5.89 -11.31 3.42
C GLN A 62 -7.22 -11.95 3.00
N PRO A 63 -7.90 -12.66 3.91
CA PRO A 63 -9.15 -13.38 3.61
C PRO A 63 -10.35 -12.45 3.35
N ALA A 64 -10.20 -11.15 3.62
CA ALA A 64 -11.24 -10.12 3.52
C ALA A 64 -10.94 -9.08 2.42
N LEU A 65 -10.29 -9.47 1.31
CA LEU A 65 -10.27 -8.60 0.13
C LEU A 65 -11.69 -8.51 -0.45
N ASP A 66 -12.32 -7.34 -0.27
CA ASP A 66 -13.73 -7.06 -0.60
C ASP A 66 -14.12 -7.37 -2.05
N MET A 67 -13.16 -7.59 -2.97
CA MET A 67 -13.50 -7.91 -4.36
C MET A 67 -12.31 -8.51 -5.13
N PRO A 68 -12.24 -9.84 -5.33
CA PRO A 68 -11.23 -10.46 -6.19
C PRO A 68 -11.38 -10.04 -7.67
N GLU A 69 -12.52 -9.43 -8.05
CA GLU A 69 -12.86 -9.05 -9.42
C GLU A 69 -12.14 -7.78 -9.94
N LEU A 70 -11.61 -6.94 -9.06
CA LEU A 70 -10.96 -5.67 -9.46
C LEU A 70 -9.47 -5.81 -9.79
N LEU A 71 -8.88 -6.99 -9.57
CA LEU A 71 -7.45 -7.27 -9.77
C LEU A 71 -7.09 -7.60 -11.22
N TRP A 72 -8.06 -7.88 -12.10
CA TRP A 72 -7.83 -8.39 -13.47
C TRP A 72 -8.38 -7.51 -14.59
N LYS A 73 -8.40 -6.18 -14.41
CA LYS A 73 -8.67 -5.24 -15.51
C LYS A 73 -7.40 -4.56 -16.00
#